data_AF-A0A420VGX0-F1
#
_entry.id   AF-A0A420VGX0-F1
#
_cell.length_a   1.000
_cell.length_b   1.000
_cell.length_c   1.000
_cell.angle_alpha   90.00
_cell.angle_beta   90.00
_cell.angle_gamma   90.00
#
_symmetry.space_group_name_H-M   'P 1'
#
loop_
_entity.id
_entity.type
_entity.pdbx_description
1 polymer ?
#
loop_
_entity_poly.entity_id
_entity_poly.type
_entity_poly.pdbx_seq_one_letter_code
_entity_poly.pdbx_strand_id
1 'polypeptide(L)'
;MNMIIRKTSILNMLLYLIVILSFFSYEYWIYNNVYQLAILLIFSLGVILLIVGLTDKVIEYKFIHKTRKNLMIYLLGILLLLSTLYSSIKFGSMTVTNLLSVIIMMMNFFIFFLFIPILIGGDLEKKINKLILLITIFSIIGIIIYLKGSFLGYSANYQRSSSIFFDPNYFGTICVVGFILSIYKKGIYKLFSILNLMALVFTGSRGAMLSLLIVIVIFYFYKKNFNIKTILAFLFLGIFIFYFLFFLYRIDFFRIYQGSNSRFFLWSISFELIKNEPIFGYGYGSVDELLRAQGAINGSSHNAYLDFIMMYGIPSFLIYLMIILKTLYQGIKNKVPRYIIMSILVLLINANTISINFGGLGATSLLLTLFLGICISYNSSFTKS
;
A
#
# COMPACT_ATOMS: atom_id res chain seq x y z
N MET A 1 35.19 -16.45 8.76
CA MET A 1 34.30 -16.44 7.57
C MET A 1 32.94 -17.14 7.81
N ASN A 2 32.84 -18.18 8.64
CA ASN A 2 31.59 -18.95 8.83
C ASN A 2 30.45 -18.29 9.64
N MET A 3 30.71 -17.29 10.49
CA MET A 3 29.63 -16.61 11.24
C MET A 3 28.89 -15.52 10.43
N ILE A 4 29.57 -14.87 9.48
CA ILE A 4 29.00 -13.76 8.71
C ILE A 4 27.91 -14.26 7.74
N ILE A 5 28.10 -15.44 7.14
CA ILE A 5 27.13 -16.06 6.22
C ILE A 5 25.82 -16.41 6.95
N ARG A 6 25.87 -16.76 8.24
CA ARG A 6 24.67 -17.05 9.03
C ARG A 6 23.81 -15.80 9.26
N LYS A 7 24.43 -14.64 9.47
CA LYS A 7 23.70 -13.40 9.78
C LYS A 7 22.88 -12.88 8.60
N THR A 8 23.46 -12.82 7.40
CA THR A 8 22.73 -12.35 6.20
C THR A 8 21.58 -13.30 5.85
N SER A 9 21.75 -14.59 6.08
CA SER A 9 20.67 -15.58 5.94
C SER A 9 19.51 -15.31 6.89
N ILE A 10 19.78 -15.07 8.18
CA ILE A 10 18.76 -14.76 9.20
C ILE A 10 17.99 -13.48 8.86
N LEU A 11 18.69 -12.41 8.49
CA LEU A 11 18.04 -11.14 8.11
C LEU A 11 17.11 -11.32 6.90
N ASN A 12 17.54 -12.07 5.90
CA ASN A 12 16.72 -12.36 4.73
C ASN A 12 15.51 -13.25 5.08
N MET A 13 15.69 -14.26 5.92
CA MET A 13 14.60 -15.12 6.38
C MET A 13 13.52 -14.30 7.11
N LEU A 14 13.91 -13.47 8.07
CA LEU A 14 13.00 -12.59 8.81
C LEU A 14 12.27 -11.62 7.88
N LEU A 15 12.97 -11.03 6.91
CA LEU A 15 12.35 -10.15 5.92
C LEU A 15 11.29 -10.87 5.08
N TYR A 16 11.57 -12.07 4.59
CA TYR A 16 10.57 -12.84 3.83
C TYR A 16 9.38 -13.23 4.71
N LEU A 17 9.62 -13.59 5.97
CA LEU A 17 8.55 -13.90 6.91
C LEU A 17 7.63 -12.70 7.16
N ILE A 18 8.20 -11.50 7.36
CA ILE A 18 7.44 -10.24 7.46
C ILE A 18 6.53 -10.02 6.25
N VAL A 19 7.08 -10.17 5.03
CA VAL A 19 6.31 -9.97 3.80
C VAL A 19 5.21 -11.03 3.67
N ILE A 20 5.52 -12.30 3.92
CA ILE A 20 4.54 -13.39 3.84
C ILE A 20 3.41 -13.16 4.86
N LEU A 21 3.74 -12.91 6.13
CA LEU A 21 2.75 -12.65 7.17
C LEU A 21 1.90 -11.40 6.87
N SER A 22 2.48 -10.38 6.25
CA SER A 22 1.74 -9.19 5.81
C SER A 22 0.71 -9.49 4.72
N PHE A 23 0.96 -10.49 3.86
CA PHE A 23 -0.02 -10.98 2.90
C PHE A 23 -1.10 -11.84 3.57
N PHE A 24 -0.69 -12.75 4.47
CA PHE A 24 -1.62 -13.60 5.21
C PHE A 24 -2.44 -12.84 6.27
N SER A 25 -2.02 -11.65 6.72
CA SER A 25 -2.84 -10.84 7.62
C SER A 25 -4.14 -10.37 6.97
N TYR A 26 -4.23 -10.41 5.64
CA TYR A 26 -5.45 -10.15 4.88
C TYR A 26 -6.20 -11.43 4.49
N GLU A 27 -5.75 -12.60 4.92
CA GLU A 27 -6.53 -13.82 4.78
C GLU A 27 -7.88 -13.66 5.51
N TYR A 28 -8.99 -14.11 4.93
CA TYR A 28 -10.34 -13.80 5.41
C TYR A 28 -10.57 -14.14 6.89
N TRP A 29 -10.16 -15.32 7.34
CA TRP A 29 -10.34 -15.72 8.73
C TRP A 29 -9.39 -14.95 9.67
N ILE A 30 -8.13 -14.81 9.30
CA ILE A 30 -7.12 -14.06 10.06
C ILE A 30 -7.57 -12.60 10.22
N TYR A 31 -8.04 -11.97 9.15
CA TYR A 31 -8.48 -10.58 9.15
C TYR A 31 -9.66 -10.34 10.10
N ASN A 32 -10.64 -11.25 10.11
CA ASN A 32 -11.84 -11.07 10.94
C ASN A 32 -11.61 -11.43 12.41
N ASN A 33 -10.67 -12.33 12.74
CA ASN A 33 -10.55 -12.88 14.09
C ASN A 33 -9.27 -12.45 14.83
N VAL A 34 -8.13 -12.36 14.14
CA VAL A 34 -6.82 -12.20 14.77
C VAL A 34 -5.92 -11.19 14.05
N TYR A 35 -6.51 -10.24 13.31
CA TYR A 35 -5.76 -9.25 12.54
C TYR A 35 -4.78 -8.45 13.39
N GLN A 36 -5.23 -7.96 14.56
CA GLN A 36 -4.39 -7.18 15.46
C GLN A 36 -3.17 -7.98 15.94
N LEU A 37 -3.36 -9.28 16.23
CA LEU A 37 -2.26 -10.17 16.60
C LEU A 37 -1.29 -10.40 15.45
N ALA A 38 -1.79 -10.58 14.22
CA ALA A 38 -0.96 -10.71 13.03
C ALA A 38 -0.12 -9.45 12.77
N ILE A 39 -0.72 -8.26 12.92
CA ILE A 39 -0.05 -6.97 12.80
C ILE A 39 1.01 -6.79 13.90
N LEU A 40 0.70 -7.15 15.14
CA LEU A 40 1.66 -7.13 16.25
C LEU A 40 2.83 -8.09 15.98
N LEU A 41 2.58 -9.30 15.47
CA LEU A 41 3.63 -10.25 15.12
C LEU A 41 4.56 -9.71 14.03
N ILE A 42 3.99 -9.10 12.98
CA ILE A 42 4.76 -8.44 11.90
C ILE A 42 5.64 -7.33 12.49
N PHE A 43 5.08 -6.51 13.39
CA PHE A 43 5.83 -5.46 14.09
C PHE A 43 6.98 -6.03 14.93
N SER A 44 6.71 -7.04 15.76
CA SER A 44 7.70 -7.70 16.60
C SER A 44 8.85 -8.29 15.77
N LEU A 45 8.54 -8.93 14.64
CA LEU A 45 9.57 -9.40 13.70
C LEU A 45 10.39 -8.24 13.11
N GLY A 46 9.75 -7.10 12.81
CA GLY A 46 10.43 -5.88 12.39
C GLY A 46 11.40 -5.34 13.46
N VAL A 47 11.00 -5.37 14.73
CA VAL A 47 11.87 -4.99 15.87
C VAL A 47 13.03 -5.97 16.03
N ILE A 48 12.79 -7.28 15.95
CA ILE A 48 13.87 -8.29 16.01
C ILE A 48 14.85 -8.08 14.85
N LEU A 49 14.33 -7.86 13.64
CA LEU A 49 15.15 -7.59 12.46
C LEU A 49 16.00 -6.31 12.63
N LEU A 50 15.43 -5.26 13.25
CA LEU A 50 16.16 -4.05 13.63
C LEU A 50 17.31 -4.37 14.58
N ILE A 51 17.03 -5.03 15.70
CA ILE A 51 18.03 -5.37 16.72
C ILE A 51 19.17 -6.20 16.12
N VAL A 52 18.83 -7.26 15.37
CA VAL A 52 19.83 -8.14 14.72
C VAL A 52 20.64 -7.37 13.69
N GLY A 53 20.00 -6.52 12.88
CA GLY A 53 20.71 -5.76 11.83
C GLY A 53 21.60 -4.65 12.39
N LEU A 54 21.23 -4.00 13.49
CA LEU A 54 22.05 -2.98 14.15
C LEU A 54 23.33 -3.52 14.80
N THR A 55 23.47 -4.84 14.95
CA THR A 55 24.78 -5.43 15.32
C THR A 55 25.83 -5.29 14.20
N ASP A 56 25.44 -4.90 12.97
CA ASP A 56 26.36 -4.54 11.90
C ASP A 56 26.62 -3.02 11.91
N LYS A 57 27.88 -2.62 12.15
CA LYS A 57 28.26 -1.21 12.25
C LYS A 57 28.00 -0.40 10.97
N VAL A 58 28.07 -1.03 9.80
CA VAL A 58 27.78 -0.36 8.52
C VAL A 58 26.28 -0.09 8.38
N ILE A 59 25.44 -1.06 8.77
CA ILE A 59 23.98 -0.90 8.75
C ILE A 59 23.55 0.13 9.80
N GLU A 60 24.10 0.04 11.02
CA GLU A 60 23.86 0.99 12.10
C GLU A 60 24.18 2.43 11.68
N TYR A 61 25.38 2.67 11.12
CA TYR A 61 25.77 3.99 10.64
C TYR A 61 24.82 4.51 9.57
N LYS A 62 24.46 3.68 8.58
CA LYS A 62 23.50 4.05 7.51
C LYS A 62 22.13 4.39 8.09
N PHE A 63 21.68 3.63 9.08
CA PHE A 63 20.40 3.87 9.75
C PHE A 63 20.41 5.19 10.51
N ILE A 64 21.36 5.39 11.43
CA ILE A 64 21.50 6.64 12.21
C ILE A 64 21.58 7.87 11.30
N HIS A 65 22.40 7.78 10.24
CA HIS A 65 22.53 8.87 9.27
C HIS A 65 21.21 9.21 8.58
N LYS A 66 20.45 8.20 8.16
CA LYS A 66 19.12 8.41 7.54
C LYS A 66 18.11 8.95 8.53
N THR A 67 18.07 8.41 9.74
CA THR A 67 17.15 8.84 10.78
C THR A 67 17.37 10.33 11.06
N ARG A 68 18.62 10.77 11.29
CA ARG A 68 18.94 12.20 11.52
C ARG A 68 18.55 13.12 10.36
N LYS A 69 18.64 12.65 9.11
CA LYS A 69 18.30 13.47 7.92
C LYS A 69 16.80 13.61 7.65
N ASN A 70 15.95 12.80 8.28
CA ASN A 70 14.51 12.78 7.99
C ASN A 70 13.68 13.47 9.07
N LEU A 71 13.94 14.77 9.29
CA LEU A 71 13.22 15.62 10.26
C LEU A 71 11.69 15.57 10.10
N MET A 72 11.20 15.44 8.87
CA MET A 72 9.75 15.37 8.58
C MET A 72 9.06 14.17 9.25
N ILE A 73 9.75 13.04 9.44
CA ILE A 73 9.17 11.87 10.12
C ILE A 73 8.99 12.16 11.61
N TYR A 74 9.97 12.83 12.22
CA TYR A 74 9.86 13.25 13.62
C TYR A 74 8.73 14.26 13.80
N LEU A 75 8.66 15.25 12.91
CA LEU A 75 7.58 16.24 12.92
C LEU A 75 6.21 15.57 12.76
N LEU A 76 6.07 14.62 11.83
CA LEU A 76 4.85 13.84 11.67
C LEU A 76 4.52 13.09 12.97
N GLY A 77 5.48 12.37 13.55
CA GLY A 77 5.26 11.65 14.80
C GLY A 77 4.81 12.54 15.96
N ILE A 78 5.41 13.73 16.11
CA ILE A 78 4.99 14.71 17.10
C ILE A 78 3.56 15.18 16.84
N LEU A 79 3.22 15.52 15.59
CA LEU A 79 1.86 15.96 15.25
C LEU A 79 0.81 14.87 15.50
N LEU A 80 1.13 13.61 15.19
CA LEU A 80 0.25 12.46 15.45
C LEU A 80 0.01 12.27 16.95
N LEU A 81 1.06 12.38 17.77
CA LEU A 81 0.93 12.33 19.23
C LEU A 81 0.13 13.51 19.77
N LEU A 82 0.43 14.74 19.33
CA LEU A 82 -0.27 15.95 19.76
C LEU A 82 -1.75 15.90 19.39
N SER A 83 -2.08 15.45 18.17
CA SER A 83 -3.46 15.23 17.75
C SER A 83 -4.18 14.23 18.66
N THR A 84 -3.54 13.10 18.95
CA THR A 84 -4.13 12.06 19.79
C THR A 84 -4.32 12.53 21.24
N LEU A 85 -3.35 13.26 21.79
CA LEU A 85 -3.43 13.84 23.14
C LEU A 85 -4.47 14.97 23.22
N TYR A 86 -4.54 15.84 22.21
CA TYR A 86 -5.57 16.89 22.15
C TYR A 86 -6.97 16.29 22.11
N SER A 87 -7.18 15.31 21.22
CA SER A 87 -8.45 14.61 21.11
C SER A 87 -8.83 13.90 22.41
N SER A 88 -7.85 13.31 23.10
CA SER A 88 -8.02 12.72 24.43
C SER A 88 -8.63 13.70 25.41
N ILE A 89 -8.03 14.88 25.53
CA ILE A 89 -8.45 15.92 26.48
C ILE A 89 -9.84 16.46 26.11
N LYS A 90 -10.10 16.66 24.82
CA LYS A 90 -11.33 17.32 24.35
C LYS A 90 -12.55 16.39 24.34
N PHE A 91 -12.37 15.14 23.90
CA PHE A 91 -13.49 14.21 23.68
C PHE A 91 -13.55 13.07 24.70
N GLY A 92 -12.55 12.94 25.57
CA GLY A 92 -12.48 11.85 26.56
C GLY A 92 -12.32 10.46 25.94
N SER A 93 -12.00 10.37 24.64
CA SER A 93 -12.04 9.14 23.85
C SER A 93 -10.74 8.31 23.90
N MET A 94 -9.76 8.71 24.70
CA MET A 94 -8.45 8.05 24.68
C MET A 94 -8.38 6.86 25.62
N THR A 95 -8.21 5.70 25.01
CA THR A 95 -7.73 4.50 25.68
C THR A 95 -6.20 4.46 25.64
N VAL A 96 -5.58 3.86 26.65
CA VAL A 96 -4.12 3.59 26.65
C VAL A 96 -3.69 2.83 25.38
N THR A 97 -4.58 1.98 24.86
CA THR A 97 -4.38 1.25 23.60
C THR A 97 -4.26 2.17 22.38
N ASN A 98 -5.00 3.28 22.31
CA ASN A 98 -4.89 4.24 21.21
C ASN A 98 -3.55 4.98 21.23
N LEU A 99 -3.09 5.39 22.42
CA LEU A 99 -1.77 6.00 22.58
C LEU A 99 -0.65 5.04 22.15
N LEU A 100 -0.69 3.80 22.64
CA LEU A 100 0.26 2.76 22.28
C LEU A 100 0.26 2.50 20.77
N SER A 101 -0.90 2.51 20.13
CA SER A 101 -1.02 2.33 18.68
C SER A 101 -0.35 3.45 17.89
N VAL A 102 -0.45 4.70 18.34
CA VAL A 102 0.26 5.83 17.72
C VAL A 102 1.78 5.71 17.89
N ILE A 103 2.24 5.31 19.07
CA ILE A 103 3.67 5.05 19.33
C ILE A 103 4.19 3.94 18.41
N ILE A 104 3.44 2.83 18.28
CA ILE A 104 3.78 1.72 17.37
C ILE A 104 3.81 2.22 15.92
N MET A 105 2.84 3.02 15.50
CA MET A 105 2.83 3.60 14.15
C MET A 105 4.05 4.50 13.89
N MET A 106 4.47 5.29 14.89
CA MET A 106 5.72 6.07 14.80
C MET A 106 6.93 5.14 14.64
N MET A 107 7.03 4.09 15.45
CA MET A 107 8.09 3.09 15.34
C MET A 107 8.08 2.40 13.97
N ASN A 108 6.91 2.18 13.37
CA ASN A 108 6.79 1.61 12.02
C ASN A 108 7.48 2.47 10.97
N PHE A 109 7.40 3.80 11.05
CA PHE A 109 8.13 4.68 10.14
C PHE A 109 9.66 4.50 10.26
N PHE A 110 10.18 4.31 11.47
CA PHE A 110 11.61 4.08 11.65
C PHE A 110 12.02 2.68 11.14
N ILE A 111 11.23 1.66 11.44
CA ILE A 111 11.57 0.27 11.10
C ILE A 111 11.32 -0.01 9.61
N PHE A 112 10.09 0.15 9.14
CA PHE A 112 9.69 -0.30 7.80
C PHE A 112 10.01 0.71 6.71
N PHE A 113 10.01 2.00 7.00
CA PHE A 113 10.30 3.02 5.99
C PHE A 113 11.78 3.43 5.93
N LEU A 114 12.49 3.50 7.07
CA LEU A 114 13.92 3.87 7.07
C LEU A 114 14.86 2.68 7.12
N PHE A 115 14.64 1.74 8.04
CA PHE A 115 15.58 0.67 8.30
C PHE A 115 15.52 -0.47 7.28
N ILE A 116 14.37 -1.12 7.10
CA ILE A 116 14.24 -2.28 6.20
C ILE A 116 14.73 -1.98 4.77
N PRO A 117 14.44 -0.81 4.17
CA PRO A 117 14.94 -0.49 2.84
C PRO A 117 16.47 -0.42 2.72
N ILE A 118 17.20 -0.17 3.81
CA ILE A 118 18.67 -0.33 3.84
C ILE A 118 19.05 -1.79 3.56
N LEU A 119 18.33 -2.74 4.17
CA LEU A 119 18.56 -4.17 4.01
C LEU A 119 18.15 -4.68 2.63
N ILE A 120 17.14 -4.08 2.00
CA ILE A 120 16.66 -4.47 0.66
C ILE A 120 17.63 -4.01 -0.43
N GLY A 121 18.30 -2.86 -0.25
CA GLY A 121 19.07 -2.21 -1.32
C GLY A 121 20.16 -3.06 -1.98
N GLY A 122 20.79 -4.00 -1.24
CA GLY A 122 21.89 -4.82 -1.76
C GLY A 122 21.48 -5.92 -2.75
N ASP A 123 20.24 -6.37 -2.73
CA ASP A 123 19.72 -7.50 -3.52
C ASP A 123 18.27 -7.25 -3.98
N LEU A 124 17.95 -5.97 -4.24
CA LEU A 124 16.62 -5.47 -4.58
C LEU A 124 15.92 -6.31 -5.67
N GLU A 125 16.61 -6.59 -6.78
CA GLU A 125 16.06 -7.37 -7.90
C GLU A 125 15.68 -8.80 -7.50
N LYS A 126 16.51 -9.48 -6.69
CA LYS A 126 16.24 -10.83 -6.21
C LYS A 126 15.00 -10.84 -5.30
N LYS A 127 14.87 -9.83 -4.43
CA LYS A 127 13.72 -9.67 -3.54
C LYS A 127 12.45 -9.37 -4.31
N ILE A 128 12.51 -8.51 -5.33
CA ILE A 128 11.39 -8.26 -6.25
C ILE A 128 10.97 -9.54 -6.99
N ASN A 129 11.92 -10.33 -7.49
CA ASN A 129 11.61 -11.58 -8.19
C ASN A 129 10.82 -12.54 -7.30
N LYS A 130 11.17 -12.65 -6.01
CA LYS A 130 10.43 -13.46 -5.04
C LYS A 130 9.06 -12.87 -4.70
N LEU A 131 8.95 -11.54 -4.60
CA LEU A 131 7.67 -10.86 -4.40
C LEU A 131 6.72 -11.12 -5.59
N ILE A 132 7.22 -11.05 -6.83
CA ILE A 132 6.43 -11.37 -8.03
C ILE A 132 5.92 -12.81 -7.95
N LEU A 133 6.78 -13.76 -7.59
CA LEU A 133 6.40 -15.17 -7.45
C LEU A 133 5.28 -15.33 -6.41
N LEU A 134 5.44 -14.73 -5.22
CA LEU A 134 4.44 -14.76 -4.15
C LEU A 134 3.10 -14.21 -4.61
N ILE A 135 3.08 -13.03 -5.23
CA ILE A 135 1.87 -12.40 -5.77
C ILE A 135 1.22 -13.31 -6.83
N THR A 136 2.04 -13.90 -7.71
CA THR A 136 1.54 -14.74 -8.80
C THR A 136 0.92 -16.05 -8.28
N ILE A 137 1.44 -16.61 -7.19
CA ILE A 137 0.81 -17.76 -6.52
C ILE A 137 -0.61 -17.40 -6.06
N PHE A 138 -0.78 -16.25 -5.42
CA PHE A 138 -2.12 -15.77 -5.03
C PHE A 138 -3.02 -15.48 -6.24
N SER A 139 -2.45 -14.97 -7.34
CA SER A 139 -3.15 -14.78 -8.62
C SER A 139 -3.67 -16.10 -9.19
N ILE A 140 -2.87 -17.17 -9.17
CA ILE A 140 -3.28 -18.50 -9.62
C ILE A 140 -4.42 -19.05 -8.74
N ILE A 141 -4.30 -18.94 -7.42
CA ILE A 141 -5.36 -19.33 -6.47
C ILE A 141 -6.65 -18.58 -6.79
N GLY A 142 -6.57 -17.26 -7.00
CA GLY A 142 -7.72 -16.44 -7.35
C GLY A 142 -8.37 -16.84 -8.68
N ILE A 143 -7.57 -17.17 -9.69
CA ILE A 143 -8.06 -17.68 -10.98
C ILE A 143 -8.80 -19.00 -10.80
N ILE A 144 -8.26 -19.93 -10.03
CA ILE A 144 -8.89 -21.24 -9.77
C ILE A 144 -10.24 -21.05 -9.05
N ILE A 145 -10.29 -20.20 -8.02
CA ILE A 145 -11.54 -19.88 -7.29
C ILE A 145 -12.59 -19.29 -8.23
N TYR A 146 -12.19 -18.37 -9.12
CA TYR A 146 -13.12 -17.78 -10.08
C TYR A 146 -13.71 -18.82 -11.03
N LEU A 147 -12.87 -19.69 -11.59
CA LEU A 147 -13.28 -20.68 -12.58
C LEU A 147 -14.10 -21.84 -11.99
N LYS A 148 -13.77 -22.26 -10.77
CA LYS A 148 -14.44 -23.40 -10.09
C LYS A 148 -15.56 -22.99 -9.13
N GLY A 149 -15.69 -21.71 -8.83
CA GLY A 149 -16.57 -21.18 -7.79
C GLY A 149 -15.98 -21.28 -6.38
N SER A 150 -15.21 -22.33 -6.07
CA SER A 150 -14.50 -22.51 -4.80
C SER A 150 -13.18 -23.27 -4.93
N PHE A 151 -12.27 -23.04 -3.97
CA PHE A 151 -10.99 -23.74 -3.83
C PHE A 151 -10.43 -23.57 -2.42
N LEU A 152 -9.95 -24.65 -1.79
CA LEU A 152 -9.35 -24.63 -0.44
C LEU A 152 -10.23 -23.94 0.64
N GLY A 153 -11.55 -24.06 0.54
CA GLY A 153 -12.49 -23.41 1.46
C GLY A 153 -12.80 -21.94 1.16
N TYR A 154 -12.11 -21.35 0.18
CA TYR A 154 -12.42 -20.01 -0.33
C TYR A 154 -13.42 -20.10 -1.47
N SER A 155 -14.35 -19.13 -1.56
CA SER A 155 -15.37 -19.08 -2.60
C SER A 155 -15.44 -17.70 -3.26
N ALA A 156 -15.88 -17.67 -4.51
CA ALA A 156 -16.11 -16.43 -5.23
C ALA A 156 -17.43 -15.79 -4.76
N ASN A 157 -17.34 -14.61 -4.14
CA ASN A 157 -18.51 -13.84 -3.73
C ASN A 157 -18.92 -12.87 -4.84
N TYR A 158 -20.21 -12.84 -5.19
CA TYR A 158 -20.75 -11.94 -6.22
C TYR A 158 -20.04 -12.03 -7.57
N GLN A 159 -19.60 -13.23 -7.97
CA GLN A 159 -18.79 -13.48 -9.17
C GLN A 159 -17.48 -12.68 -9.19
N ARG A 160 -16.86 -12.47 -8.01
CA ARG A 160 -15.57 -11.82 -7.88
C ARG A 160 -14.64 -12.72 -7.09
N SER A 161 -13.41 -12.85 -7.56
CA SER A 161 -12.38 -13.56 -6.81
C SER A 161 -11.61 -12.60 -5.91
N SER A 162 -11.50 -12.94 -4.63
CA SER A 162 -10.59 -12.29 -3.69
C SER A 162 -9.36 -13.16 -3.40
N SER A 163 -9.16 -14.29 -4.10
CA SER A 163 -8.15 -15.29 -3.73
C SER A 163 -8.33 -15.73 -2.27
N ILE A 164 -7.27 -15.71 -1.47
CA ILE A 164 -7.34 -15.91 -0.02
C ILE A 164 -7.72 -14.63 0.75
N PHE A 165 -7.70 -13.47 0.09
CA PHE A 165 -7.86 -12.18 0.75
C PHE A 165 -9.32 -11.93 1.13
N PHE A 166 -9.54 -11.13 2.17
CA PHE A 166 -10.87 -10.81 2.66
C PHE A 166 -11.69 -9.94 1.70
N ASP A 167 -11.02 -9.15 0.85
CA ASP A 167 -11.68 -8.20 -0.06
C ASP A 167 -11.04 -8.23 -1.46
N PRO A 168 -11.87 -8.29 -2.53
CA PRO A 168 -11.39 -8.37 -3.91
C PRO A 168 -10.68 -7.09 -4.40
N ASN A 169 -10.90 -5.93 -3.79
CA ASN A 169 -10.20 -4.70 -4.16
C ASN A 169 -8.77 -4.67 -3.63
N TYR A 170 -8.53 -5.20 -2.43
CA TYR A 170 -7.17 -5.41 -1.92
C TYR A 170 -6.40 -6.38 -2.81
N PHE A 171 -7.01 -7.52 -3.14
CA PHE A 171 -6.40 -8.48 -4.05
C PHE A 171 -6.16 -7.91 -5.45
N GLY A 172 -7.13 -7.19 -6.02
CA GLY A 172 -6.97 -6.51 -7.31
C GLY A 172 -5.80 -5.54 -7.31
N THR A 173 -5.63 -4.75 -6.24
CA THR A 173 -4.49 -3.84 -6.09
C THR A 173 -3.16 -4.59 -6.05
N ILE A 174 -3.10 -5.72 -5.33
CA ILE A 174 -1.93 -6.60 -5.29
C ILE A 174 -1.61 -7.18 -6.68
N CYS A 175 -2.61 -7.63 -7.44
CA CYS A 175 -2.44 -8.11 -8.81
C CYS A 175 -1.86 -7.03 -9.73
N VAL A 176 -2.30 -5.77 -9.61
CA VAL A 176 -1.74 -4.65 -10.38
C VAL A 176 -0.26 -4.46 -10.08
N VAL A 177 0.13 -4.50 -8.79
CA VAL A 177 1.55 -4.44 -8.41
C VAL A 177 2.32 -5.61 -9.02
N GLY A 178 1.80 -6.85 -8.91
CA GLY A 178 2.42 -8.03 -9.52
C GLY A 178 2.61 -7.90 -11.04
N PHE A 179 1.61 -7.38 -11.74
CA PHE A 179 1.68 -7.09 -13.17
C PHE A 179 2.77 -6.07 -13.52
N ILE A 180 2.79 -4.91 -12.82
CA ILE A 180 3.77 -3.84 -13.07
C ILE A 180 5.21 -4.33 -12.80
N LEU A 181 5.41 -5.11 -11.75
CA LEU A 181 6.73 -5.65 -11.40
C LEU A 181 7.23 -6.68 -12.43
N SER A 182 6.33 -7.39 -13.11
CA SER A 182 6.65 -8.51 -14.01
C SER A 182 6.69 -8.16 -15.50
N ILE A 183 5.91 -7.18 -15.97
CA ILE A 183 5.75 -6.87 -17.41
C ILE A 183 7.05 -6.49 -18.12
N TYR A 184 8.00 -5.86 -17.41
CA TYR A 184 9.28 -5.46 -17.99
C TYR A 184 10.36 -6.56 -17.95
N LYS A 185 10.06 -7.71 -17.32
CA LYS A 185 10.99 -8.84 -17.20
C LYS A 185 10.78 -9.85 -18.33
N LYS A 186 11.84 -10.58 -18.71
CA LYS A 186 11.84 -11.57 -19.81
C LYS A 186 11.50 -12.98 -19.30
N GLY A 187 11.25 -13.92 -20.20
CA GLY A 187 11.03 -15.34 -19.88
C GLY A 187 9.74 -15.59 -19.10
N ILE A 188 9.80 -16.42 -18.05
CA ILE A 188 8.65 -16.84 -17.24
C ILE A 188 7.87 -15.66 -16.61
N TYR A 189 8.53 -14.52 -16.40
CA TYR A 189 7.89 -13.31 -15.87
C TYR A 189 6.83 -12.72 -16.81
N LYS A 190 6.91 -12.95 -18.12
CA LYS A 190 5.83 -12.58 -19.04
C LYS A 190 4.55 -13.37 -18.74
N LEU A 191 4.68 -14.68 -18.50
CA LEU A 191 3.56 -15.51 -18.07
C LEU A 191 3.00 -15.02 -16.72
N PHE A 192 3.87 -14.70 -15.76
CA PHE A 192 3.45 -14.12 -14.48
C PHE A 192 2.67 -12.81 -14.67
N SER A 193 3.09 -11.95 -15.60
CA SER A 193 2.35 -10.72 -15.90
C SER A 193 0.94 -11.00 -16.44
N ILE A 194 0.80 -11.98 -17.33
CA ILE A 194 -0.50 -12.39 -17.89
C ILE A 194 -1.40 -12.96 -16.78
N LEU A 195 -0.86 -13.84 -15.93
CA LEU A 195 -1.60 -14.43 -14.81
C LEU A 195 -2.07 -13.35 -13.82
N ASN A 196 -1.22 -12.38 -13.48
CA ASN A 196 -1.59 -11.27 -12.61
C ASN A 196 -2.66 -10.37 -13.25
N LEU A 197 -2.57 -10.11 -14.56
CA LEU A 197 -3.57 -9.33 -15.29
C LEU A 197 -4.93 -10.07 -15.37
N MET A 198 -4.91 -11.38 -15.61
CA MET A 198 -6.12 -12.22 -15.63
C MET A 198 -6.78 -12.27 -14.25
N ALA A 199 -6.00 -12.46 -13.18
CA ALA A 199 -6.50 -12.41 -11.82
C ALA A 199 -7.11 -11.04 -11.49
N LEU A 200 -6.47 -9.93 -11.90
CA LEU A 200 -7.03 -8.58 -11.78
C LEU A 200 -8.42 -8.48 -12.42
N VAL A 201 -8.60 -8.98 -13.64
CA VAL A 201 -9.90 -9.00 -14.33
C VAL A 201 -10.94 -9.74 -13.48
N PHE A 202 -10.60 -10.92 -12.96
CA PHE A 202 -11.50 -11.75 -12.15
C PHE A 202 -11.80 -11.18 -10.75
N THR A 203 -10.99 -10.26 -10.24
CA THR A 203 -11.33 -9.54 -9.01
C THR A 203 -12.50 -8.58 -9.19
N GLY A 204 -12.77 -8.14 -10.43
CA GLY A 204 -13.72 -7.07 -10.70
C GLY A 204 -13.39 -5.73 -10.01
N SER A 205 -12.16 -5.53 -9.52
CA SER A 205 -11.76 -4.30 -8.83
C SER A 205 -11.54 -3.15 -9.82
N ARG A 206 -12.59 -2.35 -10.01
CA ARG A 206 -12.57 -1.22 -10.96
C ARG A 206 -11.54 -0.15 -10.58
N GLY A 207 -11.36 0.12 -9.28
CA GLY A 207 -10.34 1.06 -8.78
C GLY A 207 -8.93 0.61 -9.15
N ALA A 208 -8.63 -0.68 -8.96
CA ALA A 208 -7.35 -1.27 -9.34
C ALA A 208 -7.11 -1.22 -10.86
N MET A 209 -8.13 -1.51 -11.67
CA MET A 209 -8.01 -1.40 -13.14
C MET A 209 -7.80 0.04 -13.61
N LEU A 210 -8.58 0.99 -13.05
CA LEU A 210 -8.49 2.40 -13.41
C LEU A 210 -7.14 3.01 -12.99
N SER A 211 -6.64 2.65 -11.80
CA SER A 211 -5.31 3.09 -11.34
C SER A 211 -4.19 2.55 -12.24
N LEU A 212 -4.27 1.29 -12.69
CA LEU A 212 -3.32 0.74 -13.66
C LEU A 212 -3.35 1.54 -14.97
N LEU A 213 -4.53 1.82 -15.52
CA LEU A 213 -4.69 2.60 -16.74
C LEU A 213 -4.06 3.99 -16.61
N ILE A 214 -4.41 4.72 -15.54
CA ILE A 214 -3.88 6.06 -15.25
C ILE A 214 -2.34 6.03 -15.18
N VAL A 215 -1.77 5.07 -14.44
CA VAL A 215 -0.31 4.98 -14.29
C VAL A 215 0.38 4.63 -15.60
N ILE A 216 -0.18 3.72 -16.42
CA ILE A 216 0.35 3.43 -17.76
C ILE A 216 0.36 4.70 -18.62
N VAL A 217 -0.73 5.48 -18.62
CA VAL A 217 -0.85 6.73 -19.38
C VAL A 217 0.18 7.76 -18.92
N ILE A 218 0.28 8.03 -17.61
CA ILE A 218 1.28 8.96 -17.03
C ILE A 218 2.69 8.59 -17.51
N PHE A 219 3.04 7.32 -17.41
CA PHE A 219 4.39 6.85 -17.70
C PHE A 219 4.66 6.67 -19.20
N TYR A 220 3.62 6.54 -20.03
CA TYR A 220 3.74 6.65 -21.48
C TYR A 220 4.16 8.07 -21.88
N PHE A 221 3.54 9.09 -21.30
CA PHE A 221 3.84 10.50 -21.57
C PHE A 221 5.16 10.98 -20.98
N TYR A 222 5.55 10.48 -19.80
CA TYR A 222 6.79 10.88 -19.14
C TYR A 222 8.05 10.74 -20.03
N LYS A 223 8.02 9.84 -21.03
CA LYS A 223 9.21 9.48 -21.82
C LYS A 223 9.21 9.94 -23.27
N LYS A 224 8.13 10.55 -23.78
CA LYS A 224 8.03 10.88 -25.21
C LYS A 224 7.95 12.38 -25.45
N ASN A 225 8.72 12.83 -26.46
CA ASN A 225 8.40 14.06 -27.17
C ASN A 225 7.07 13.82 -27.89
N PHE A 226 6.08 14.67 -27.63
CA PHE A 226 4.76 14.60 -28.25
C PHE A 226 4.93 14.63 -29.78
N ASN A 227 4.57 13.54 -30.45
CA ASN A 227 4.53 13.47 -31.90
C ASN A 227 3.12 13.10 -32.37
N ILE A 228 2.80 13.35 -33.64
CA ILE A 228 1.46 13.08 -34.17
C ILE A 228 1.00 11.62 -33.95
N LYS A 229 1.94 10.66 -33.96
CA LYS A 229 1.66 9.24 -33.66
C LYS A 229 1.20 9.02 -32.22
N THR A 230 1.75 9.77 -31.25
CA THR A 230 1.24 9.74 -29.86
C THR A 230 -0.18 10.31 -29.79
N ILE A 231 -0.46 11.43 -30.46
CA ILE A 231 -1.79 12.06 -30.47
C ILE A 231 -2.83 11.10 -31.06
N LEU A 232 -2.52 10.47 -32.21
CA LEU A 232 -3.39 9.47 -32.84
C LEU A 232 -3.61 8.23 -31.97
N ALA A 233 -2.57 7.72 -31.30
CA ALA A 233 -2.70 6.62 -30.36
C ALA A 233 -3.62 6.99 -29.18
N PHE A 234 -3.63 8.25 -28.74
CA PHE A 234 -4.54 8.74 -27.70
C PHE A 234 -5.97 8.93 -28.17
N LEU A 235 -6.17 9.44 -29.38
CA LEU A 235 -7.50 9.47 -29.99
C LEU A 235 -8.07 8.05 -30.06
N PHE A 236 -7.26 7.09 -30.53
CA PHE A 236 -7.69 5.69 -30.62
C PHE A 236 -7.92 5.06 -29.23
N LEU A 237 -7.04 5.32 -28.26
CA LEU A 237 -7.21 4.85 -26.88
C LEU A 237 -8.43 5.50 -26.22
N GLY A 238 -8.70 6.78 -26.46
CA GLY A 238 -9.85 7.50 -25.95
C GLY A 238 -11.15 6.97 -26.54
N ILE A 239 -11.18 6.71 -27.85
CA ILE A 239 -12.30 6.04 -28.53
C ILE A 239 -12.49 4.63 -27.95
N PHE A 240 -11.41 3.85 -27.81
CA PHE A 240 -11.46 2.52 -27.22
C PHE A 240 -11.99 2.55 -25.78
N ILE A 241 -11.47 3.45 -24.94
CA ILE A 241 -11.93 3.65 -23.56
C ILE A 241 -13.41 4.07 -23.57
N PHE A 242 -13.83 4.98 -24.45
CA PHE A 242 -15.22 5.40 -24.54
C PHE A 242 -16.14 4.22 -24.87
N TYR A 243 -15.84 3.45 -25.92
CA TYR A 243 -16.62 2.27 -26.29
C TYR A 243 -16.57 1.19 -25.23
N PHE A 244 -15.43 1.00 -24.58
CA PHE A 244 -15.28 0.06 -23.48
C PHE A 244 -16.11 0.48 -22.27
N LEU A 245 -16.05 1.74 -21.85
CA LEU A 245 -16.89 2.28 -20.78
C LEU A 245 -18.37 2.20 -21.13
N PHE A 246 -18.75 2.46 -22.39
CA PHE A 246 -20.12 2.30 -22.86
C PHE A 246 -20.59 0.84 -22.81
N PHE A 247 -19.74 -0.10 -23.23
CA PHE A 247 -19.99 -1.54 -23.11
C PHE A 247 -20.15 -1.95 -21.64
N LEU A 248 -19.25 -1.49 -20.76
CA LEU A 248 -19.33 -1.73 -19.33
C LEU A 248 -20.63 -1.15 -18.75
N TYR A 249 -21.04 0.05 -19.15
CA TYR A 249 -22.32 0.63 -18.74
C TYR A 249 -23.51 -0.23 -19.15
N ARG A 250 -23.50 -0.75 -20.39
CA ARG A 250 -24.57 -1.60 -20.93
C ARG A 250 -24.75 -2.93 -20.19
N ILE A 251 -23.69 -3.51 -19.66
CA ILE A 251 -23.75 -4.77 -18.91
C ILE A 251 -23.98 -4.57 -17.39
N ASP A 252 -24.42 -3.37 -16.98
CA ASP A 252 -24.48 -2.91 -15.60
C ASP A 252 -23.18 -3.17 -14.83
N PHE A 253 -22.05 -3.10 -15.54
CA PHE A 253 -20.75 -3.33 -14.93
C PHE A 253 -20.50 -2.33 -13.82
N PHE A 254 -21.04 -1.09 -13.90
CA PHE A 254 -20.81 -0.04 -12.91
C PHE A 254 -21.66 -0.16 -11.66
N ARG A 255 -22.73 -0.99 -11.63
CA ARG A 255 -23.61 -1.16 -10.47
C ARG A 255 -23.85 0.15 -9.72
N ILE A 256 -24.30 1.18 -10.45
CA ILE A 256 -24.28 2.59 -10.02
C ILE A 256 -24.95 2.76 -8.64
N TYR A 257 -25.97 1.94 -8.38
CA TYR A 257 -26.74 1.92 -7.14
C TYR A 257 -26.06 1.21 -5.94
N GLN A 258 -25.12 0.28 -6.16
CA GLN A 258 -24.47 -0.49 -5.09
C GLN A 258 -23.07 0.02 -4.69
N GLY A 259 -22.35 0.72 -5.58
CA GLY A 259 -20.93 1.04 -5.37
C GLY A 259 -20.60 2.49 -5.01
N SER A 260 -21.31 3.47 -5.60
CA SER A 260 -20.95 4.89 -5.47
C SER A 260 -21.80 5.63 -4.44
N ASN A 261 -23.08 5.30 -4.30
CA ASN A 261 -23.99 5.99 -3.39
C ASN A 261 -23.57 5.86 -1.92
N SER A 262 -23.03 4.70 -1.51
CA SER A 262 -22.53 4.51 -0.14
C SER A 262 -21.26 5.33 0.15
N ARG A 263 -20.37 5.50 -0.84
CA ARG A 263 -19.13 6.25 -0.66
C ARG A 263 -19.35 7.76 -0.63
N PHE A 264 -20.23 8.29 -1.48
CA PHE A 264 -20.56 9.71 -1.45
C PHE A 264 -21.15 10.13 -0.10
N PHE A 265 -22.03 9.30 0.47
CA PHE A 265 -22.57 9.51 1.82
C PHE A 265 -21.48 9.47 2.90
N LEU A 266 -20.58 8.48 2.84
CA LEU A 266 -19.44 8.43 3.79
C LEU A 266 -18.54 9.65 3.66
N TRP A 267 -18.26 10.10 2.43
CA TRP A 267 -17.40 11.25 2.19
C TRP A 267 -18.04 12.56 2.62
N SER A 268 -19.35 12.75 2.42
CA SER A 268 -20.05 13.93 2.93
C SER A 268 -19.96 14.01 4.45
N ILE A 269 -20.19 12.89 5.15
CA ILE A 269 -19.99 12.82 6.60
C ILE A 269 -18.53 13.14 6.96
N SER A 270 -17.56 12.53 6.27
CA SER A 270 -16.14 12.79 6.53
C SER A 270 -15.78 14.27 6.35
N PHE A 271 -16.30 14.94 5.32
CA PHE A 271 -16.05 16.37 5.12
C PHE A 271 -16.67 17.24 6.22
N GLU A 272 -17.87 16.90 6.69
CA GLU A 272 -18.51 17.60 7.81
C GLU A 272 -17.71 17.42 9.11
N LEU A 273 -17.27 16.19 9.41
CA LEU A 273 -16.41 15.91 10.55
C LEU A 273 -15.07 16.66 10.45
N ILE A 274 -14.42 16.65 9.27
CA ILE A 274 -13.18 17.40 9.05
C ILE A 274 -13.39 18.90 9.22
N LYS A 275 -14.53 19.44 8.79
CA LYS A 275 -14.87 20.87 8.98
C LYS A 275 -15.01 21.22 10.46
N ASN A 276 -15.50 20.31 11.29
CA ASN A 276 -15.68 20.51 12.72
C ASN A 276 -14.34 20.46 13.48
N GLU A 277 -13.44 19.53 13.13
CA GLU A 277 -12.12 19.37 13.79
C GLU A 277 -10.94 19.36 12.79
N PRO A 278 -10.66 20.48 12.08
CA PRO A 278 -9.73 20.47 10.95
C PRO A 278 -8.26 20.36 11.37
N ILE A 279 -7.89 20.77 12.58
CA ILE A 279 -6.48 20.92 12.99
C ILE A 279 -5.94 19.64 13.60
N PHE A 280 -6.64 19.06 14.58
CA PHE A 280 -6.16 17.89 15.32
C PHE A 280 -7.00 16.63 15.05
N GLY A 281 -8.12 16.74 14.33
CA GLY A 281 -9.03 15.63 14.14
C GLY A 281 -9.59 15.10 15.46
N TYR A 282 -10.02 13.84 15.41
CA TYR A 282 -10.69 13.13 16.51
C TYR A 282 -9.84 12.00 17.10
N GLY A 283 -8.53 11.98 16.80
CA GLY A 283 -7.59 11.00 17.33
C GLY A 283 -7.63 9.64 16.63
N TYR A 284 -6.61 8.82 16.89
CA TYR A 284 -6.50 7.48 16.30
C TYR A 284 -7.63 6.56 16.74
N GLY A 285 -8.17 5.78 15.80
CA GLY A 285 -9.20 4.78 16.07
C GLY A 285 -10.63 5.33 16.15
N SER A 286 -10.82 6.65 16.01
CA SER A 286 -12.14 7.30 16.12
C SER A 286 -13.05 7.15 14.91
N VAL A 287 -12.50 6.82 13.73
CA VAL A 287 -13.24 6.87 12.45
C VAL A 287 -14.48 5.98 12.44
N ASP A 288 -14.37 4.74 12.93
CA ASP A 288 -15.49 3.79 12.95
C ASP A 288 -16.65 4.31 13.82
N GLU A 289 -16.34 4.74 15.03
CA GLU A 289 -17.32 5.29 15.98
C GLU A 289 -18.00 6.56 15.41
N LEU A 290 -17.22 7.48 14.85
CA LEU A 290 -17.74 8.73 14.29
C LEU A 290 -18.67 8.50 13.10
N LEU A 291 -18.30 7.59 12.20
CA LEU A 291 -19.12 7.26 11.04
C LEU A 291 -20.42 6.57 11.49
N ARG A 292 -20.35 5.62 12.43
CA ARG A 292 -21.54 4.96 12.99
C ARG A 292 -22.47 5.92 13.72
N ALA A 293 -21.92 6.89 14.45
CA ALA A 293 -22.70 7.93 15.11
C ALA A 293 -23.53 8.78 14.13
N GLN A 294 -23.09 8.87 12.87
CA GLN A 294 -23.79 9.55 11.77
C GLN A 294 -24.63 8.59 10.91
N GLY A 295 -24.89 7.37 11.39
CA GLY A 295 -25.73 6.38 10.72
C GLY A 295 -25.04 5.55 9.63
N ALA A 296 -23.71 5.64 9.49
CA ALA A 296 -22.99 4.79 8.56
C ALA A 296 -22.83 3.35 9.08
N ILE A 297 -22.95 2.38 8.17
CA ILE A 297 -22.77 0.96 8.49
C ILE A 297 -21.28 0.56 8.45
N ASN A 298 -20.50 1.26 7.62
CA ASN A 298 -19.08 0.96 7.40
C ASN A 298 -18.19 1.72 8.39
N GLY A 299 -17.17 1.04 8.91
CA GLY A 299 -16.20 1.62 9.85
C GLY A 299 -15.02 2.39 9.24
N SER A 300 -15.10 2.71 7.96
CA SER A 300 -14.11 3.50 7.23
C SER A 300 -14.79 4.25 6.11
N SER A 301 -14.26 5.41 5.73
CA SER A 301 -14.73 6.17 4.58
C SER A 301 -14.40 5.52 3.23
N HIS A 302 -13.69 4.36 3.25
CA HIS A 302 -13.05 3.74 2.09
C HIS A 302 -12.08 4.69 1.36
N ASN A 303 -11.62 5.73 2.05
CA ASN A 303 -10.63 6.68 1.56
C ASN A 303 -9.62 6.94 2.68
N ALA A 304 -8.43 6.36 2.52
CA ALA A 304 -7.36 6.44 3.51
C ALA A 304 -6.97 7.90 3.83
N TYR A 305 -7.12 8.83 2.88
CA TYR A 305 -6.80 10.23 3.10
C TYR A 305 -7.83 10.93 3.97
N LEU A 306 -9.13 10.68 3.73
CA LEU A 306 -10.19 11.22 4.59
C LEU A 306 -10.10 10.63 5.99
N ASP A 307 -9.88 9.31 6.11
CA ASP A 307 -9.67 8.64 7.39
C ASP A 307 -8.47 9.26 8.13
N PHE A 308 -7.36 9.53 7.43
CA PHE A 308 -6.17 10.14 8.03
C PHE A 308 -6.43 11.57 8.52
N ILE A 309 -7.13 12.40 7.75
CA ILE A 309 -7.46 13.77 8.14
C ILE A 309 -8.46 13.76 9.32
N MET A 310 -9.46 12.88 9.31
CA MET A 310 -10.38 12.74 10.44
C MET A 310 -9.64 12.33 11.72
N MET A 311 -8.66 11.42 11.63
CA MET A 311 -7.88 11.00 12.81
C MET A 311 -6.90 12.07 13.29
N TYR A 312 -6.20 12.74 12.37
CA TYR A 312 -4.99 13.50 12.71
C TYR A 312 -4.99 14.97 12.31
N GLY A 313 -6.03 15.42 11.63
CA GLY A 313 -6.16 16.77 11.10
C GLY A 313 -5.33 17.06 9.84
N ILE A 314 -5.64 18.20 9.23
CA ILE A 314 -5.02 18.70 8.00
C ILE A 314 -3.51 18.95 8.15
N PRO A 315 -2.98 19.55 9.24
CA PRO A 315 -1.54 19.75 9.40
C PRO A 315 -0.74 18.45 9.32
N SER A 316 -1.17 17.40 10.03
CA SER A 316 -0.54 16.08 9.99
C SER A 316 -0.58 15.49 8.57
N PHE A 317 -1.72 15.63 7.89
CA PHE A 317 -1.89 15.18 6.52
C PHE A 317 -0.97 15.90 5.53
N LEU A 318 -0.76 17.20 5.67
CA LEU A 318 0.16 17.96 4.83
C LEU A 318 1.60 17.47 4.98
N ILE A 319 2.07 17.23 6.21
CA ILE A 319 3.40 16.68 6.46
C ILE A 319 3.52 15.26 5.88
N TYR A 320 2.48 14.44 6.08
CA TYR A 320 2.39 13.10 5.48
C TYR A 320 2.52 13.15 3.95
N LEU A 321 1.79 14.05 3.29
CA LEU A 321 1.85 14.23 1.84
C LEU A 321 3.22 14.74 1.38
N MET A 322 3.82 15.69 2.11
CA MET A 322 5.17 16.19 1.81
C MET A 322 6.23 15.09 1.88
N ILE A 323 6.14 14.16 2.84
CA ILE A 323 7.04 12.99 2.90
C ILE A 323 6.89 12.14 1.64
N ILE A 324 5.66 11.82 1.25
CA ILE A 324 5.39 11.01 0.05
C ILE A 324 5.93 11.70 -1.20
N LEU A 325 5.65 12.99 -1.40
CA LEU A 325 6.12 13.74 -2.57
C LEU A 325 7.64 13.87 -2.60
N LYS A 326 8.27 14.18 -1.46
CA LYS A 326 9.73 14.28 -1.34
C LYS A 326 10.42 12.95 -1.64
N THR A 327 9.87 11.84 -1.14
CA THR A 327 10.44 10.51 -1.40
C THR A 327 10.27 10.06 -2.83
N LEU A 328 9.11 10.31 -3.44
CA LEU A 328 8.90 10.09 -4.87
C LEU A 328 9.89 10.88 -5.72
N TYR A 329 10.06 12.18 -5.42
CA TYR A 329 11.05 13.02 -6.08
C TYR A 329 12.47 12.47 -5.94
N GLN A 330 12.87 12.05 -4.72
CA GLN A 330 14.16 11.41 -4.49
C GLN A 330 14.30 10.11 -5.28
N GLY A 331 13.25 9.28 -5.36
CA GLY A 331 13.27 8.05 -6.13
C GLY A 331 13.51 8.29 -7.62
N ILE A 332 12.84 9.30 -8.19
CA ILE A 332 13.05 9.73 -9.57
C ILE A 332 14.48 10.24 -9.77
N LYS A 333 14.96 11.13 -8.88
CA LYS A 333 16.32 11.70 -8.92
C LYS A 333 17.40 10.61 -8.82
N ASN A 334 17.19 9.63 -7.95
CA ASN A 334 18.10 8.51 -7.70
C ASN A 334 17.97 7.39 -8.75
N LYS A 335 17.12 7.55 -9.77
CA LYS A 335 16.89 6.57 -10.85
C LYS A 335 16.46 5.19 -10.31
N VAL A 336 15.61 5.17 -9.29
CA VAL A 336 14.95 3.95 -8.82
C VAL A 336 14.24 3.27 -10.01
N PRO A 337 14.23 1.94 -10.08
CA PRO A 337 13.55 1.24 -11.17
C PRO A 337 12.11 1.69 -11.36
N ARG A 338 11.75 2.00 -12.62
CA ARG A 338 10.46 2.60 -13.00
C ARG A 338 9.26 1.83 -12.50
N TYR A 339 9.31 0.50 -12.50
CA TYR A 339 8.21 -0.34 -12.02
C TYR A 339 7.92 -0.14 -10.51
N ILE A 340 8.90 0.28 -9.71
CA ILE A 340 8.68 0.62 -8.29
C ILE A 340 7.90 1.93 -8.19
N ILE A 341 8.31 2.96 -8.93
CA ILE A 341 7.60 4.25 -8.95
C ILE A 341 6.16 4.07 -9.46
N MET A 342 5.97 3.29 -10.54
CA MET A 342 4.64 2.93 -11.04
C MET A 342 3.80 2.24 -9.96
N SER A 343 4.39 1.29 -9.21
CA SER A 343 3.68 0.59 -8.13
C SER A 343 3.29 1.53 -6.99
N ILE A 344 4.15 2.49 -6.62
CA ILE A 344 3.82 3.51 -5.61
C ILE A 344 2.62 4.34 -6.06
N LEU A 345 2.61 4.82 -7.31
CA LEU A 345 1.48 5.62 -7.83
C LEU A 345 0.18 4.82 -7.82
N VAL A 346 0.20 3.55 -8.23
CA VAL A 346 -0.98 2.67 -8.14
C VAL A 346 -1.47 2.55 -6.70
N LEU A 347 -0.57 2.30 -5.75
CA LEU A 347 -0.94 2.15 -4.34
C LEU A 347 -1.52 3.45 -3.76
N LEU A 348 -0.97 4.61 -4.12
CA LEU A 348 -1.51 5.92 -3.73
C LEU A 348 -2.89 6.18 -4.34
N ILE A 349 -3.08 5.91 -5.65
CA ILE A 349 -4.39 6.10 -6.27
C ILE A 349 -5.44 5.18 -5.60
N ASN A 350 -5.10 3.91 -5.37
CA ASN A 350 -6.00 2.97 -4.72
C ASN A 350 -6.26 3.28 -3.25
N ALA A 351 -5.43 4.08 -2.58
CA ALA A 351 -5.69 4.57 -1.22
C ALA A 351 -7.01 5.37 -1.13
N ASN A 352 -7.53 5.91 -2.24
CA ASN A 352 -8.86 6.51 -2.31
C ASN A 352 -10.02 5.49 -2.33
N THR A 353 -9.72 4.20 -2.44
CA THR A 353 -10.72 3.13 -2.62
C THR A 353 -10.63 2.03 -1.58
N ILE A 354 -9.47 1.89 -0.92
CA ILE A 354 -9.16 0.93 0.14
C ILE A 354 -8.20 1.59 1.14
N SER A 355 -8.18 1.09 2.38
CA SER A 355 -7.40 1.67 3.47
C SER A 355 -5.91 1.31 3.35
N ILE A 356 -5.19 2.03 2.48
CA ILE A 356 -3.73 1.96 2.32
C ILE A 356 -3.10 3.16 3.02
N ASN A 357 -2.34 2.90 4.08
CA ASN A 357 -1.67 3.93 4.86
C ASN A 357 -0.16 3.75 4.82
N PHE A 358 0.57 4.83 4.59
CA PHE A 358 2.01 4.84 4.82
C PHE A 358 2.28 4.61 6.33
N GLY A 359 3.17 3.67 6.65
CA GLY A 359 3.42 3.19 8.02
C GLY A 359 2.54 2.01 8.47
N GLY A 360 1.57 1.58 7.65
CA GLY A 360 0.76 0.40 7.92
C GLY A 360 1.47 -0.92 7.58
N LEU A 361 1.06 -2.02 8.23
CA LEU A 361 1.73 -3.33 8.15
C LEU A 361 0.96 -4.40 7.37
N GLY A 362 -0.29 -4.13 6.95
CA GLY A 362 -1.00 -5.00 5.99
C GLY A 362 -0.38 -4.93 4.59
N ALA A 363 -0.61 -5.95 3.75
CA ALA A 363 0.14 -6.18 2.50
C ALA A 363 0.36 -4.92 1.64
N THR A 364 -0.71 -4.20 1.30
CA THR A 364 -0.67 -3.03 0.43
C THR A 364 0.02 -1.83 1.10
N SER A 365 -0.26 -1.60 2.38
CA SER A 365 0.38 -0.55 3.20
C SER A 365 1.86 -0.81 3.43
N LEU A 366 2.25 -2.08 3.67
CA LEU A 366 3.65 -2.47 3.82
C LEU A 366 4.40 -2.27 2.50
N LEU A 367 3.83 -2.70 1.38
CA LEU A 367 4.43 -2.49 0.05
C LEU A 367 4.64 -1.01 -0.25
N LEU A 368 3.63 -0.16 0.02
CA LEU A 368 3.75 1.28 -0.15
C LEU A 368 4.92 1.84 0.69
N THR A 369 4.95 1.47 1.96
CA THR A 369 5.97 1.92 2.93
C THR A 369 7.38 1.50 2.51
N LEU A 370 7.56 0.23 2.11
CA LEU A 370 8.85 -0.29 1.64
C LEU A 370 9.30 0.37 0.34
N PHE A 371 8.40 0.56 -0.63
CA PHE A 371 8.74 1.17 -1.91
C PHE A 371 9.10 2.65 -1.78
N LEU A 372 8.37 3.42 -0.96
CA LEU A 372 8.75 4.80 -0.63
C LEU A 372 10.11 4.85 0.08
N GLY A 373 10.36 3.92 1.00
CA GLY A 373 11.64 3.85 1.72
C GLY A 373 12.82 3.43 0.84
N ILE A 374 12.58 2.59 -0.17
CA ILE A 374 13.57 2.29 -1.23
C ILE A 374 13.93 3.57 -1.99
N CYS A 375 12.98 4.48 -2.24
CA CYS A 375 13.27 5.72 -2.96
C CYS A 375 14.28 6.64 -2.27
N ILE A 376 14.26 6.68 -0.93
CA ILE A 376 15.29 7.37 -0.12
C ILE A 376 16.60 6.56 -0.08
N SER A 377 16.49 5.24 -0.07
CA SER A 377 17.60 4.33 0.22
C SER A 377 18.44 3.95 -0.98
N TYR A 378 17.89 4.10 -2.17
CA TYR A 378 18.49 3.65 -3.40
C TYR A 378 19.69 4.53 -3.75
N ASN A 379 20.86 3.90 -3.86
CA ASN A 379 22.08 4.56 -4.30
C ASN A 379 22.57 3.87 -5.57
N SER A 380 22.41 4.54 -6.71
CA SER A 380 22.68 3.96 -8.03
C SER A 380 24.13 3.48 -8.21
N SER A 381 25.07 4.03 -7.44
CA SER A 381 26.50 3.68 -7.51
C SER A 381 26.82 2.24 -7.07
N PHE A 382 25.98 1.61 -6.23
CA PHE A 382 26.22 0.25 -5.72
C PHE A 382 25.65 -0.87 -6.60
N THR A 383 24.88 -0.55 -7.64
CA THR A 383 24.21 -1.56 -8.50
C THR A 383 25.02 -1.92 -9.76
N LYS A 384 26.24 -1.39 -9.88
CA LYS A 384 27.15 -1.65 -11.01
C LYS A 384 28.27 -2.67 -10.71
N SER A 385 28.28 -3.28 -9.52
CA SER A 385 29.09 -4.48 -9.23
C SER A 385 28.28 -5.72 -9.56
#